data_AF-A0A413QR77-F1
#
_entry.id   AF-A0A413QR77-F1
#
_cell.length_a   1.000
_cell.length_b   1.000
_cell.length_c   1.000
_cell.angle_alpha   90.00
_cell.angle_beta   90.00
_cell.angle_gamma   90.00
#
_symmetry.space_group_name_H-M   'P 1'
#
loop_
_entity.id
_entity.type
_entity.pdbx_description
1 polymer ?
#
loop_
_entity_poly.entity_id
_entity_poly.type
_entity_poly.pdbx_seq_one_letter_code
_entity_poly.pdbx_strand_id
1 'polypeptide(L)'
;MRYLWTEDTGAGLHFWKLVNQLFFDNELAVESKGSNQGLLDAVLDLNIKEDDKYYIAFDYVVDNQDIRNKYRMLKSITDKSEGKIVILDMICFEYLILAFDKLVEWTGTGKTDKIKIREEVLTAVENHRIDLSRIDDEKTLQYIAGFKRYSTERVIKSLVGEFTQNEKWSVKGTLMGECWYKDCCVSEHMHNLRCGKPEVESGDEKMRMLIWSEKVQDVIGKLIH
;
A
#
# COMPACT_ATOMS: atom_id res chain seq x y z
N MET A 1 -17.70 -18.12 0.23
CA MET A 1 -17.26 -16.99 -0.63
C MET A 1 -16.01 -16.37 -0.03
N ARG A 2 -15.14 -15.73 -0.82
CA ARG A 2 -13.95 -15.05 -0.29
C ARG A 2 -14.10 -13.53 -0.43
N TYR A 3 -13.84 -12.80 0.65
CA TYR A 3 -13.98 -11.34 0.71
C TYR A 3 -12.64 -10.69 1.02
N LEU A 4 -12.34 -9.59 0.34
CA LEU A 4 -11.23 -8.70 0.69
C LEU A 4 -11.80 -7.35 1.09
N TRP A 5 -11.78 -7.06 2.37
CA TRP A 5 -12.25 -5.79 2.92
C TRP A 5 -11.07 -4.90 3.27
N THR A 6 -11.16 -3.63 2.90
CA THR A 6 -10.10 -2.64 3.11
C THR A 6 -10.69 -1.32 3.61
N GLU A 7 -9.91 -0.53 4.34
CA GLU A 7 -10.22 0.87 4.62
C GLU A 7 -9.99 1.75 3.39
N ASP A 8 -9.07 1.34 2.52
CA ASP A 8 -8.66 2.08 1.35
C ASP A 8 -9.85 2.47 0.48
N THR A 9 -9.79 3.69 -0.03
CA THR A 9 -10.71 4.21 -1.04
C THR A 9 -9.91 4.69 -2.24
N GLY A 10 -10.59 4.96 -3.36
CA GLY A 10 -9.93 5.50 -4.54
C GLY A 10 -8.80 4.61 -5.05
N ALA A 11 -7.60 5.18 -5.19
CA ALA A 11 -6.41 4.49 -5.71
C ALA A 11 -6.03 3.21 -4.93
N GLY A 12 -6.12 3.20 -3.60
CA GLY A 12 -5.84 1.99 -2.80
C GLY A 12 -6.88 0.89 -3.05
N LEU A 13 -8.17 1.25 -3.09
CA LEU A 13 -9.22 0.29 -3.47
C LEU A 13 -9.03 -0.22 -4.90
N HIS A 14 -8.59 0.64 -5.82
CA HIS A 14 -8.29 0.26 -7.19
C HIS A 14 -7.12 -0.74 -7.25
N PHE A 15 -6.07 -0.53 -6.46
CA PHE A 15 -4.98 -1.49 -6.31
C PHE A 15 -5.50 -2.88 -5.90
N TRP A 16 -6.33 -2.96 -4.86
CA TRP A 16 -6.89 -4.25 -4.41
C TRP A 16 -7.77 -4.92 -5.47
N LYS A 17 -8.50 -4.14 -6.27
CA LYS A 17 -9.27 -4.67 -7.40
C LYS A 17 -8.36 -5.21 -8.51
N LEU A 18 -7.25 -4.54 -8.82
CA LEU A 18 -6.26 -5.03 -9.78
C LEU A 18 -5.57 -6.31 -9.29
N VAL A 19 -5.26 -6.40 -7.99
CA VAL A 19 -4.77 -7.63 -7.36
C VAL A 19 -5.76 -8.77 -7.59
N ASN A 20 -7.03 -8.56 -7.28
CA ASN A 20 -8.07 -9.58 -7.49
C ASN A 20 -8.22 -9.99 -8.97
N GLN A 21 -8.21 -9.01 -9.88
CA GLN A 21 -8.32 -9.25 -11.31
C GLN A 21 -7.14 -10.05 -11.88
N LEU A 22 -5.92 -9.73 -11.48
CA LEU A 22 -4.71 -10.27 -12.12
C LEU A 22 -4.19 -11.56 -11.45
N PHE A 23 -4.51 -11.79 -10.17
CA PHE A 23 -3.94 -12.88 -9.36
C PHE A 23 -4.97 -13.85 -8.80
N PHE A 24 -6.23 -13.47 -8.73
CA PHE A 24 -7.29 -14.28 -8.13
C PHE A 24 -8.47 -14.49 -9.07
N ASP A 25 -8.32 -14.23 -10.38
CA ASP A 25 -9.36 -14.42 -11.40
C ASP A 25 -10.74 -13.82 -11.03
N ASN A 26 -10.73 -12.71 -10.28
CA ASN A 26 -11.91 -12.06 -9.71
C ASN A 26 -12.74 -12.90 -8.71
N GLU A 27 -12.13 -13.91 -8.09
CA GLU A 27 -12.79 -14.78 -7.09
C GLU A 27 -13.01 -14.09 -5.74
N LEU A 28 -12.34 -12.96 -5.46
CA LEU A 28 -12.57 -12.19 -4.23
C LEU A 28 -13.65 -11.12 -4.45
N ALA A 29 -14.56 -10.99 -3.47
CA ALA A 29 -15.42 -9.82 -3.34
C ALA A 29 -14.64 -8.69 -2.64
N VAL A 30 -14.07 -7.77 -3.44
CA VAL A 30 -13.25 -6.65 -2.94
C VAL A 30 -14.13 -5.44 -2.62
N GLU A 31 -14.12 -5.00 -1.35
CA GLU A 31 -14.96 -3.91 -0.86
C GLU A 31 -14.21 -2.97 0.08
N SER A 32 -14.44 -1.66 -0.08
CA SER A 32 -13.98 -0.67 0.90
C SER A 32 -15.02 -0.48 1.99
N LYS A 33 -14.55 -0.39 3.24
CA LYS A 33 -15.33 0.07 4.39
C LYS A 33 -14.97 1.51 4.79
N GLY A 34 -14.15 2.18 3.98
CA GLY A 34 -13.85 3.62 4.03
C GLY A 34 -12.96 4.09 5.19
N SER A 35 -12.80 3.29 6.25
CA SER A 35 -11.91 3.60 7.37
C SER A 35 -11.64 2.36 8.23
N ASN A 36 -10.60 2.42 9.04
CA ASN A 36 -10.32 1.40 10.08
C ASN A 36 -11.48 1.22 11.07
N GLN A 37 -12.26 2.27 11.34
CA GLN A 37 -13.48 2.15 12.16
C GLN A 37 -14.57 1.39 11.40
N GLY A 38 -14.82 1.76 10.14
CA GLY A 38 -15.82 1.09 9.30
C GLY A 38 -15.51 -0.38 9.07
N LEU A 39 -14.22 -0.76 8.96
CA LEU A 39 -13.80 -2.16 8.93
C LEU A 39 -14.15 -2.89 10.22
N LEU A 40 -13.80 -2.30 11.37
CA LEU A 40 -14.08 -2.89 12.68
C LEU A 40 -15.59 -3.06 12.90
N ASP A 41 -16.38 -2.04 12.56
CA ASP A 41 -17.84 -2.08 12.66
C ASP A 41 -18.42 -3.19 11.77
N ALA A 42 -17.96 -3.27 10.51
CA ALA A 42 -18.40 -4.33 9.59
C ALA A 42 -18.05 -5.74 10.08
N VAL A 43 -16.91 -5.91 10.76
CA VAL A 43 -16.50 -7.18 11.35
C VAL A 43 -17.30 -7.51 12.61
N LEU A 44 -17.65 -6.51 13.43
CA LEU A 44 -18.48 -6.70 14.63
C LEU A 44 -19.91 -7.13 14.28
N ASP A 45 -20.46 -6.57 13.20
CA ASP A 45 -21.80 -6.90 12.72
C ASP A 45 -21.84 -8.17 11.83
N LEU A 46 -20.69 -8.83 11.65
CA LEU A 46 -20.55 -9.94 10.71
C LEU A 46 -21.19 -11.23 11.25
N ASN A 47 -22.20 -11.72 10.53
CA ASN A 47 -22.70 -13.08 10.72
C ASN A 47 -21.99 -14.04 9.78
N ILE A 48 -20.92 -14.67 10.27
CA ILE A 48 -20.02 -15.51 9.46
C ILE A 48 -20.73 -16.82 9.08
N LYS A 49 -20.90 -17.06 7.77
CA LYS A 49 -21.37 -18.36 7.25
C LYS A 49 -20.24 -19.37 7.25
N GLU A 50 -20.58 -20.66 7.22
CA GLU A 50 -19.60 -21.75 7.33
C GLU A 50 -18.53 -21.72 6.24
N ASP A 51 -18.91 -21.41 4.99
CA ASP A 51 -18.04 -21.40 3.81
C ASP A 51 -17.44 -20.02 3.46
N ASP A 52 -17.64 -19.01 4.30
CA ASP A 52 -17.19 -17.65 4.03
C ASP A 52 -15.85 -17.36 4.71
N LYS A 53 -14.94 -16.70 3.96
CA LYS A 53 -13.63 -16.26 4.45
C LYS A 53 -13.41 -14.79 4.14
N TYR A 54 -12.92 -14.05 5.13
CA TYR A 54 -12.78 -12.61 5.11
C TYR A 54 -11.33 -12.22 5.36
N TYR A 55 -10.73 -11.58 4.38
CA TYR A 55 -9.40 -10.99 4.48
C TYR A 55 -9.54 -9.49 4.73
N ILE A 56 -8.92 -9.00 5.79
CA ILE A 56 -9.04 -7.62 6.24
C ILE A 56 -7.71 -6.92 6.01
N ALA A 57 -7.61 -6.15 4.92
CA ALA A 57 -6.54 -5.15 4.77
C ALA A 57 -6.82 -4.05 5.78
N PHE A 58 -5.97 -3.96 6.81
CA PHE A 58 -6.09 -2.99 7.88
C PHE A 58 -4.80 -2.16 7.96
N ASP A 59 -4.90 -0.84 7.82
CA ASP A 59 -3.78 0.09 7.96
C ASP A 59 -3.29 0.14 9.42
N TYR A 60 -2.27 -0.66 9.76
CA TYR A 60 -1.78 -0.79 11.13
C TYR A 60 -0.69 0.24 11.46
N VAL A 61 -1.12 1.48 11.66
CA VAL A 61 -0.25 2.61 12.04
C VAL A 61 0.03 2.59 13.55
N VAL A 62 1.11 1.92 13.95
CA VAL A 62 1.44 1.69 15.37
C VAL A 62 1.70 2.97 16.15
N ASP A 63 2.10 4.07 15.52
CA ASP A 63 2.33 5.36 16.20
C ASP A 63 1.03 6.05 16.64
N ASN A 64 -0.13 5.56 16.21
CA ASN A 64 -1.44 6.10 16.57
C ASN A 64 -2.15 5.18 17.58
N GLN A 65 -2.34 5.66 18.82
CA GLN A 65 -2.97 4.90 19.90
C GLN A 65 -4.38 4.41 19.56
N ASP A 66 -5.17 5.24 18.86
CA ASP A 66 -6.53 4.89 18.48
C ASP A 66 -6.54 3.72 17.48
N ILE A 67 -5.67 3.76 16.48
CA ILE A 67 -5.49 2.66 15.52
C ILE A 67 -4.98 1.39 16.22
N ARG A 68 -4.05 1.50 17.18
CA ARG A 68 -3.62 0.35 17.99
C ARG A 68 -4.77 -0.30 18.77
N ASN A 69 -5.66 0.51 19.34
CA ASN A 69 -6.81 0.00 20.09
C ASN A 69 -7.78 -0.74 19.16
N LYS A 70 -8.08 -0.17 17.99
CA LYS A 70 -8.90 -0.79 16.95
C LYS A 70 -8.32 -2.12 16.48
N TYR A 71 -7.02 -2.16 16.18
CA TYR A 71 -6.34 -3.39 15.78
C TYR A 71 -6.41 -4.47 16.86
N ARG A 72 -6.24 -4.13 18.15
CA ARG A 72 -6.39 -5.10 19.25
C ARG A 72 -7.81 -5.67 19.32
N MET A 73 -8.83 -4.85 19.12
CA MET A 73 -10.22 -5.31 19.08
C MET A 73 -10.44 -6.26 17.89
N LEU A 74 -10.01 -5.86 16.70
CA LEU A 74 -10.09 -6.69 15.49
C LEU A 74 -9.38 -8.03 15.67
N LYS A 75 -8.18 -8.03 16.27
CA LYS A 75 -7.42 -9.24 16.58
C LYS A 75 -8.18 -10.15 17.54
N SER A 76 -8.79 -9.61 18.59
CA SER A 76 -9.60 -10.42 19.52
C SER A 76 -10.81 -11.09 18.87
N ILE A 77 -11.39 -10.49 17.82
CA ILE A 77 -12.49 -11.09 17.04
C ILE A 77 -11.91 -12.18 16.13
N THR A 78 -10.82 -11.85 15.44
CA THR A 78 -10.11 -12.75 14.52
C THR A 78 -9.65 -14.04 15.21
N ASP A 79 -9.09 -13.93 16.42
CA ASP A 79 -8.62 -15.08 17.22
C ASP A 79 -9.76 -16.06 17.58
N LYS A 80 -11.01 -15.58 17.59
CA LYS A 80 -12.22 -16.39 17.87
C LYS A 80 -12.93 -16.87 16.59
N SER A 81 -12.46 -16.46 15.41
CA SER A 81 -13.13 -16.72 14.13
C SER A 81 -12.77 -18.07 13.51
N GLU A 82 -11.96 -18.89 14.18
CA GLU A 82 -11.49 -20.19 13.66
C GLU A 82 -10.81 -20.08 12.27
N GLY A 83 -10.11 -18.95 12.03
CA GLY A 83 -9.41 -18.68 10.76
C GLY A 83 -10.31 -18.18 9.62
N LYS A 84 -11.59 -17.93 9.87
CA LYS A 84 -12.53 -17.37 8.88
C LYS A 84 -12.31 -15.87 8.65
N ILE A 85 -11.74 -15.17 9.62
CA ILE A 85 -11.25 -13.80 9.45
C ILE A 85 -9.72 -13.85 9.48
N VAL A 86 -9.07 -13.18 8.54
CA VAL A 86 -7.61 -13.10 8.44
C VAL A 86 -7.22 -11.64 8.27
N ILE A 87 -6.42 -11.11 9.20
CA ILE A 87 -5.89 -9.76 9.08
C ILE A 87 -4.67 -9.79 8.15
N LEU A 88 -4.68 -8.96 7.12
CA LEU A 88 -3.54 -8.68 6.28
C LEU A 88 -2.69 -7.62 7.00
N ASP A 89 -1.47 -7.98 7.33
CA ASP A 89 -0.62 -7.20 8.22
C ASP A 89 0.21 -6.23 7.39
N MET A 90 -0.16 -4.95 7.40
CA MET A 90 0.47 -3.91 6.59
C MET A 90 0.44 -2.55 7.26
N ILE A 91 1.37 -1.67 6.88
CA ILE A 91 1.40 -0.28 7.36
C ILE A 91 0.28 0.52 6.71
N CYS A 92 0.32 0.61 5.38
CA CYS A 92 -0.71 1.15 4.51
C CYS A 92 -0.41 0.79 3.05
N PHE A 93 -1.36 1.00 2.14
CA PHE A 93 -1.15 0.76 0.70
C PHE A 93 0.03 1.59 0.14
N GLU A 94 0.20 2.85 0.57
CA GLU A 94 1.31 3.68 0.10
C GLU A 94 2.68 3.11 0.46
N TYR A 95 2.80 2.34 1.55
CA TYR A 95 4.03 1.66 1.90
C TYR A 95 4.41 0.59 0.87
N LEU A 96 3.41 -0.16 0.38
CA LEU A 96 3.61 -1.17 -0.66
C LEU A 96 4.19 -0.54 -1.93
N ILE A 97 3.64 0.61 -2.32
CA ILE A 97 4.16 1.36 -3.47
C ILE A 97 5.54 1.94 -3.18
N LEU A 98 5.74 2.54 -2.00
CA LEU A 98 7.03 3.14 -1.63
C LEU A 98 8.15 2.09 -1.61
N ALA A 99 7.88 0.88 -1.12
CA ALA A 99 8.83 -0.22 -1.03
C ALA A 99 9.13 -0.88 -2.38
N PHE A 100 8.34 -0.62 -3.42
CA PHE A 100 8.55 -1.21 -4.74
C PHE A 100 9.89 -0.76 -5.35
N ASP A 101 10.78 -1.71 -5.62
CA ASP A 101 12.16 -1.49 -6.06
C ASP A 101 12.23 -0.66 -7.36
N LYS A 102 11.28 -0.85 -8.28
CA LYS A 102 11.23 -0.14 -9.56
C LYS A 102 10.52 1.21 -9.52
N LEU A 103 10.03 1.66 -8.36
CA LEU A 103 9.30 2.94 -8.25
C LEU A 103 10.07 4.11 -8.87
N VAL A 104 11.36 4.24 -8.53
CA VAL A 104 12.22 5.33 -9.02
C VAL A 104 12.43 5.23 -10.53
N GLU A 105 12.73 4.03 -11.00
CA GLU A 105 12.96 3.72 -12.41
C GLU A 105 11.72 4.01 -13.28
N TRP A 106 10.54 3.60 -12.82
CA TRP A 106 9.29 3.76 -13.57
C TRP A 106 8.75 5.17 -13.54
N THR A 107 8.83 5.85 -12.39
CA THR A 107 8.38 7.25 -12.28
C THR A 107 9.36 8.23 -12.94
N GLY A 108 10.60 7.80 -13.21
CA GLY A 108 11.58 8.63 -13.88
C GLY A 108 12.04 9.82 -13.07
N THR A 109 11.91 9.73 -11.75
CA THR A 109 12.20 10.85 -10.84
C THR A 109 13.69 11.15 -10.79
N GLY A 110 14.06 12.42 -11.01
CA GLY A 110 15.43 12.91 -10.87
C GLY A 110 15.78 13.42 -9.47
N LYS A 111 14.88 13.26 -8.48
CA LYS A 111 15.02 13.81 -7.13
C LYS A 111 15.96 12.95 -6.28
N THR A 112 17.26 13.05 -6.51
CA THR A 112 18.29 12.22 -5.83
C THR A 112 18.25 12.36 -4.31
N ASP A 113 17.92 13.54 -3.78
CA ASP A 113 17.72 13.76 -2.35
C ASP A 113 16.56 12.91 -1.80
N LYS A 114 15.42 12.86 -2.51
CA LYS A 114 14.25 12.07 -2.12
C LYS A 114 14.50 10.58 -2.24
N ILE A 115 15.26 10.15 -3.25
CA ILE A 115 15.67 8.74 -3.40
C ILE A 115 16.47 8.30 -2.18
N LYS A 116 17.47 9.08 -1.76
CA LYS A 116 18.24 8.79 -0.55
C LYS A 116 17.38 8.74 0.71
N ILE A 117 16.51 9.74 0.90
CA ILE A 117 15.58 9.76 2.04
C ILE A 117 14.67 8.51 2.06
N ARG A 118 14.20 8.06 0.88
CA ARG A 118 13.42 6.83 0.75
C ARG A 118 14.22 5.61 1.22
N GLU A 119 15.47 5.47 0.78
CA GLU A 119 16.32 4.32 1.14
C GLU A 119 16.56 4.25 2.66
N GLU A 120 16.91 5.38 3.27
CA GLU A 120 17.11 5.50 4.72
C GLU A 120 15.82 5.17 5.49
N VAL A 121 14.68 5.74 5.06
CA VAL A 121 13.37 5.48 5.68
C VAL A 121 12.98 4.01 5.57
N LEU A 122 13.08 3.40 4.38
CA LEU A 122 12.73 2.00 4.19
C LEU A 122 13.63 1.06 5.02
N THR A 123 14.92 1.38 5.13
CA THR A 123 15.87 0.60 5.96
C THR A 123 15.54 0.70 7.46
N ALA A 124 15.00 1.84 7.88
CA ALA A 124 14.59 2.10 9.25
C ALA A 124 13.17 1.61 9.59
N VAL A 125 12.39 1.12 8.62
CA VAL A 125 11.05 0.57 8.90
C VAL A 125 11.18 -0.80 9.56
N GLU A 126 10.61 -0.94 10.74
CA GLU A 126 10.54 -2.18 11.51
C GLU A 126 9.26 -2.22 12.34
N ASN A 127 8.59 -3.38 12.41
CA ASN A 127 7.35 -3.56 13.18
C ASN A 127 6.29 -2.44 12.93
N HIS A 128 6.10 -2.08 11.66
CA HIS A 128 5.20 -1.03 11.19
C HIS A 128 5.52 0.41 11.62
N ARG A 129 6.75 0.66 12.06
CA ARG A 129 7.22 1.98 12.47
C ARG A 129 8.55 2.33 11.81
N ILE A 130 8.78 3.61 11.53
CA ILE A 130 10.13 4.11 11.22
C ILE A 130 10.88 4.28 12.56
N ASP A 131 11.93 3.48 12.76
CA ASP A 131 12.85 3.62 13.88
C ASP A 131 13.86 4.74 13.61
N LEU A 132 13.58 5.91 14.17
CA LEU A 132 14.43 7.10 13.99
C LEU A 132 15.84 6.91 14.55
N SER A 133 16.07 5.97 15.47
CA SER A 133 17.41 5.69 16.01
C SER A 133 18.32 4.98 15.01
N ARG A 134 17.76 4.42 13.93
CA ARG A 134 18.47 3.75 12.84
C ARG A 134 18.80 4.67 11.67
N ILE A 135 18.48 5.97 11.78
CA ILE A 135 18.71 6.97 10.73
C ILE A 135 19.81 7.92 11.19
N ASP A 136 20.98 7.81 10.57
CA ASP A 136 22.11 8.72 10.82
C ASP A 136 22.13 9.92 9.86
N ASP A 137 21.44 9.84 8.72
CA ASP A 137 21.41 10.91 7.72
C ASP A 137 20.62 12.13 8.20
N GLU A 138 21.34 13.23 8.45
CA GLU A 138 20.78 14.48 8.99
C GLU A 138 19.64 15.03 8.12
N LYS A 139 19.75 14.92 6.78
CA LYS A 139 18.71 15.43 5.86
C LYS A 139 17.43 14.62 5.97
N THR A 140 17.53 13.31 6.15
CA THR A 140 16.40 12.42 6.40
C THR A 140 15.72 12.75 7.72
N LEU A 141 16.50 12.95 8.79
CA LEU A 141 15.96 13.38 10.09
C LEU A 141 15.28 14.76 10.00
N GLN A 142 15.87 15.73 9.29
CA GLN A 142 15.27 17.04 9.06
C GLN A 142 13.97 16.95 8.26
N TYR A 143 13.92 16.09 7.24
CA TYR A 143 12.70 15.83 6.46
C TYR A 143 11.57 15.29 7.36
N ILE A 144 11.87 14.29 8.20
CA ILE A 144 10.90 13.69 9.13
C ILE A 144 10.47 14.71 10.21
N ALA A 145 11.41 15.52 10.72
CA ALA A 145 11.12 16.56 11.71
C ALA A 145 10.21 17.69 11.16
N GLY A 146 10.14 17.85 9.83
CA GLY A 146 9.24 18.80 9.17
C GLY A 146 7.74 18.50 9.36
N PHE A 147 7.38 17.29 9.78
CA PHE A 147 5.98 16.89 9.98
C PHE A 147 5.45 17.40 11.33
N LYS A 148 4.57 18.41 11.30
CA LYS A 148 3.93 19.00 12.51
C LYS A 148 3.32 17.98 13.47
N ARG A 149 2.81 16.87 12.93
CA ARG A 149 2.34 15.71 13.69
C ARG A 149 2.87 14.47 12.97
N TYR A 150 3.93 13.91 13.52
CA TYR A 150 4.59 12.71 13.03
C TYR A 150 3.64 11.51 13.07
N SER A 151 3.62 10.73 12.00
CA SER A 151 3.25 9.32 11.99
C SER A 151 3.99 8.64 10.85
N THR A 152 4.33 7.35 11.04
CA THR A 152 4.97 6.54 9.99
C THR A 152 4.22 6.62 8.66
N GLU A 153 2.89 6.45 8.69
CA GLU A 153 2.01 6.58 7.52
C GLU A 153 2.14 7.93 6.81
N ARG A 154 2.19 9.05 7.55
CA ARG A 154 2.30 10.38 6.94
C ARG A 154 3.61 10.60 6.23
N VAL A 155 4.71 10.12 6.82
CA VAL A 155 6.04 10.17 6.19
C VAL A 155 6.03 9.35 4.90
N ILE A 156 5.53 8.11 4.96
CA ILE A 156 5.42 7.22 3.81
C ILE A 156 4.55 7.82 2.69
N LYS A 157 3.36 8.31 3.04
CA LYS A 157 2.41 8.92 2.10
C LYS A 157 2.97 10.19 1.45
N SER A 158 3.74 10.98 2.20
CA SER A 158 4.42 12.13 1.63
C SER A 158 5.54 11.71 0.69
N LEU A 159 6.34 10.70 1.05
CA LEU A 159 7.45 10.21 0.22
C LEU A 159 6.97 9.57 -1.07
N VAL A 160 6.00 8.65 -1.02
CA VAL A 160 5.43 8.08 -2.25
C VAL A 160 4.89 9.20 -3.13
N GLY A 161 4.25 10.19 -2.50
CA GLY A 161 3.75 11.39 -3.14
C GLY A 161 4.84 12.20 -3.84
N GLU A 162 6.11 12.18 -3.41
CA GLU A 162 7.23 12.87 -4.10
C GLU A 162 7.60 12.21 -5.43
N PHE A 163 7.40 10.89 -5.54
CA PHE A 163 7.70 10.09 -6.72
C PHE A 163 6.53 10.02 -7.70
N THR A 164 5.30 10.10 -7.20
CA THR A 164 4.06 9.91 -7.97
C THR A 164 3.31 11.22 -8.22
N GLN A 165 3.99 12.36 -8.35
CA GLN A 165 3.34 13.69 -8.41
C GLN A 165 2.56 13.96 -9.70
N ASN A 166 2.90 13.28 -10.79
CA ASN A 166 2.15 13.42 -12.04
C ASN A 166 0.89 12.54 -12.01
N GLU A 167 -0.19 13.00 -12.65
CA GLU A 167 -1.48 12.28 -12.66
C GLU A 167 -1.34 10.85 -13.19
N LYS A 168 -0.39 10.60 -14.09
CA LYS A 168 -0.19 9.30 -14.74
C LYS A 168 0.35 8.22 -13.81
N TRP A 169 1.24 8.54 -12.87
CA TRP A 169 1.71 7.61 -11.84
C TRP A 169 1.09 7.86 -10.46
N SER A 170 0.09 8.74 -10.37
CA SER A 170 -0.52 9.12 -9.10
C SER A 170 -1.02 7.92 -8.31
N VAL A 171 -0.74 7.91 -7.00
CA VAL A 171 -1.40 7.01 -6.04
C VAL A 171 -2.49 7.72 -5.25
N LYS A 172 -2.97 8.86 -5.78
CA LYS A 172 -4.07 9.67 -5.27
C LYS A 172 -5.17 9.74 -6.31
N GLY A 173 -6.41 9.90 -5.84
CA GLY A 173 -7.59 10.03 -6.69
C GLY A 173 -8.45 8.76 -6.68
N THR A 174 -9.43 8.71 -7.56
CA THR A 174 -10.42 7.61 -7.63
C THR A 174 -9.82 6.29 -8.11
N LEU A 175 -8.79 6.37 -8.97
CA LEU A 175 -8.05 5.23 -9.49
C LEU A 175 -6.56 5.48 -9.27
N MET A 176 -5.77 4.42 -9.31
CA MET A 176 -4.33 4.57 -9.54
C MET A 176 -4.13 5.29 -10.87
N GLY A 177 -3.03 6.02 -11.02
CA GLY A 177 -2.66 6.64 -12.28
C GLY A 177 -2.54 5.61 -13.39
N GLU A 178 -2.92 5.99 -14.61
CA GLU A 178 -3.01 5.07 -15.75
C GLU A 178 -1.69 4.35 -16.06
N CYS A 179 -0.53 4.94 -15.79
CA CYS A 179 0.75 4.32 -16.08
C CYS A 179 1.07 3.09 -15.23
N TRP A 180 0.37 2.89 -14.10
CA TRP A 180 0.50 1.68 -13.30
C TRP A 180 -0.04 0.44 -14.00
N TYR A 181 -1.16 0.57 -14.72
CA TYR A 181 -1.95 -0.56 -15.21
C TYR A 181 -2.33 -0.44 -16.69
N LYS A 182 -1.79 0.55 -17.41
CA LYS A 182 -1.90 0.71 -18.86
C LYS A 182 -0.54 1.00 -19.48
N ASP A 183 -0.46 0.76 -20.78
CA ASP A 183 0.65 1.16 -21.63
C ASP A 183 0.65 2.69 -21.73
N CYS A 184 1.66 3.32 -21.15
CA CYS A 184 1.62 4.74 -20.85
C CYS A 184 3.02 5.29 -20.70
N CYS A 185 3.27 6.44 -21.32
CA CYS A 185 4.44 7.28 -21.12
C CYS A 185 3.99 8.66 -20.63
N VAL A 186 4.71 9.22 -19.65
CA VAL A 186 4.39 10.54 -19.07
C VAL A 186 4.98 11.71 -19.86
N SER A 187 5.83 11.43 -20.86
CA SER A 187 6.41 12.43 -21.75
C SER A 187 5.91 12.24 -23.18
N GLU A 188 5.76 13.33 -23.93
CA GLU A 188 5.58 13.25 -25.38
C GLU A 188 6.87 12.77 -26.08
N HIS A 189 8.01 12.86 -25.39
CA HIS A 189 9.31 12.37 -25.85
C HIS A 189 9.68 11.07 -25.14
N MET A 190 9.67 9.96 -25.88
CA MET A 190 9.93 8.63 -25.34
C MET A 190 11.29 8.49 -24.63
N HIS A 191 12.28 9.29 -25.04
CA HIS A 191 13.62 9.30 -24.42
C HIS A 191 13.74 10.12 -23.13
N ASN A 192 12.67 10.75 -22.65
CA ASN A 192 12.70 11.51 -21.41
C ASN A 192 12.72 10.59 -20.19
N LEU A 193 13.54 10.90 -19.19
CA LEU A 193 13.58 10.16 -17.91
C LEU A 193 12.18 9.94 -17.32
N ARG A 194 11.29 10.94 -17.40
CA ARG A 194 9.90 10.87 -16.91
C ARG A 194 9.02 9.86 -17.63
N CYS A 195 9.41 9.39 -18.81
CA CYS A 195 8.72 8.34 -19.53
C CYS A 195 8.85 6.99 -18.77
N GLY A 196 9.92 6.81 -17.98
CA GLY A 196 10.23 5.57 -17.26
C GLY A 196 10.76 4.49 -18.20
N LYS A 197 10.40 3.22 -17.93
CA LYS A 197 10.52 2.09 -18.88
C LYS A 197 9.14 1.67 -19.45
N PRO A 198 8.45 2.50 -20.25
CA PRO A 198 7.10 2.18 -20.71
C PRO A 198 7.09 1.33 -21.97
N GLU A 199 8.23 1.18 -22.64
CA GLU A 199 8.35 0.45 -23.91
C GLU A 199 8.55 -1.06 -23.71
N VAL A 200 8.80 -1.51 -22.48
CA VAL A 200 9.25 -2.88 -22.21
C VAL A 200 8.13 -3.78 -21.67
N GLU A 201 7.18 -3.22 -20.94
CA GLU A 201 6.19 -3.97 -20.17
C GLU A 201 4.79 -3.38 -20.35
N SER A 202 3.81 -4.26 -20.59
CA SER A 202 2.41 -3.85 -20.67
C SER A 202 1.91 -3.40 -19.30
N GLY A 203 0.80 -2.66 -19.27
CA GLY A 203 0.14 -2.25 -18.03
C GLY A 203 -0.13 -3.40 -17.06
N ASP A 204 -0.61 -4.54 -17.57
CA ASP A 204 -0.84 -5.73 -16.76
C ASP A 204 0.47 -6.30 -16.21
N GLU A 205 1.53 -6.35 -17.01
CA GLU A 205 2.84 -6.86 -16.56
C GLU A 205 3.45 -5.95 -15.49
N LYS A 206 3.31 -4.63 -15.64
CA LYS A 206 3.72 -3.68 -14.60
C LYS A 206 3.00 -3.94 -13.28
N MET A 207 1.68 -4.11 -13.32
CA MET A 207 0.94 -4.46 -12.10
C MET A 207 1.37 -5.82 -11.55
N ARG A 208 1.62 -6.82 -12.40
CA ARG A 208 2.12 -8.13 -11.94
C ARG A 208 3.46 -8.01 -11.22
N MET A 209 4.39 -7.22 -11.74
CA MET A 209 5.69 -7.00 -11.11
C MET A 209 5.58 -6.26 -9.78
N LEU A 210 4.71 -5.25 -9.69
CA LEU A 210 4.41 -4.61 -8.42
C LEU A 210 3.82 -5.61 -7.42
N ILE A 211 2.86 -6.43 -7.87
CA ILE A 211 2.19 -7.41 -7.01
C ILE A 211 3.15 -8.53 -6.57
N TRP A 212 4.10 -8.93 -7.40
CA TRP A 212 5.17 -9.88 -7.06
C TRP A 212 6.30 -9.30 -6.21
N SER A 213 6.30 -7.99 -5.94
CA SER A 213 7.31 -7.39 -5.07
C SER A 213 7.22 -7.94 -3.64
N GLU A 214 8.37 -8.01 -2.97
CA GLU A 214 8.53 -8.62 -1.63
C GLU A 214 7.46 -8.14 -0.65
N LYS A 215 7.30 -6.82 -0.49
CA LYS A 215 6.37 -6.26 0.50
C LYS A 215 4.91 -6.44 0.14
N VAL A 216 4.57 -6.55 -1.15
CA VAL A 216 3.20 -6.92 -1.52
C VAL A 216 2.96 -8.40 -1.23
N GLN A 217 3.89 -9.29 -1.58
CA GLN A 217 3.78 -10.72 -1.33
C GLN A 217 3.70 -11.07 0.17
N ASP A 218 4.42 -10.35 1.04
CA ASP A 218 4.31 -10.47 2.50
C ASP A 218 2.84 -10.29 2.99
N VAL A 219 2.07 -9.47 2.27
CA VAL A 219 0.66 -9.18 2.58
C VAL A 219 -0.28 -10.13 1.85
N ILE A 220 -0.14 -10.28 0.53
CA ILE A 220 -1.10 -11.01 -0.30
C ILE A 220 -0.88 -12.52 -0.29
N GLY A 221 0.29 -13.03 0.10
CA GLY A 221 0.52 -14.48 0.25
C GLY A 221 -0.48 -15.13 1.22
N LYS A 222 -1.00 -14.34 2.17
CA LYS A 222 -2.06 -14.76 3.10
C LYS A 222 -3.41 -15.03 2.41
N LEU A 223 -3.65 -14.49 1.21
CA LEU A 223 -4.90 -14.70 0.44
C LEU A 223 -4.96 -16.07 -0.24
N ILE A 224 -3.82 -16.74 -0.42
CA ILE A 224 -3.73 -18.04 -1.11
C ILE A 224 -4.26 -19.17 -0.22
N HIS A 225 -4.20 -19.00 1.10
CA HIS A 225 -4.63 -19.96 2.11
C HIS A 225 -5.97 -19.57 2.72
#